data_AF-A0A7S3BXC4-F1
#
_entry.id   AF-A0A7S3BXC4-F1
#
_cell.length_a   1.000
_cell.length_b   1.000
_cell.length_c   1.000
_cell.angle_alpha   90.00
_cell.angle_beta   90.00
_cell.angle_gamma   90.00
#
_symmetry.space_group_name_H-M   'P 1'
#
loop_
_entity.id
_entity.type
_entity.pdbx_description
1 polymer ?
#
loop_
_entity_poly.entity_id
_entity_poly.type
_entity_poly.pdbx_seq_one_letter_code
_entity_poly.pdbx_strand_id
1 'polypeptide(L)'
;ALVDYARAVLAPLPMHARIIVKGDLITNGMRYLQVCEGVRPDVQMVDQAMLTYPWFIETQAGNLDRWVWPRGKRYYHPYDAEGFSMRELLDSNYAVAGGERGDGSGSVLDDPIFIA
;
A
#
# COMPACT_ATOMS: atom_id res chain seq x y z
N ALA A 1 -3.67 19.24 14.85
CA ALA A 1 -3.48 19.54 13.40
C ALA A 1 -2.98 18.32 12.62
N LEU A 2 -1.69 17.93 12.74
CA LEU A 2 -1.16 16.76 12.01
C LEU A 2 -1.80 15.43 12.45
N VAL A 3 -1.95 15.24 13.76
CA VAL A 3 -2.62 14.06 14.35
C VAL A 3 -4.07 13.95 13.87
N ASP A 4 -4.82 15.04 13.91
CA ASP A 4 -6.23 15.05 13.47
C ASP A 4 -6.35 14.76 11.97
N TYR A 5 -5.45 15.32 11.16
CA TYR A 5 -5.36 15.03 9.73
C TYR A 5 -5.08 13.53 9.47
N ALA A 6 -4.04 12.97 10.07
CA ALA A 6 -3.67 11.56 9.87
C ALA A 6 -4.76 10.62 10.37
N ARG A 7 -5.44 10.96 11.47
CA ARG A 7 -6.59 10.20 11.98
C ARG A 7 -7.79 10.29 11.03
N ALA A 8 -8.05 11.46 10.44
CA ALA A 8 -9.11 11.64 9.46
C ALA A 8 -8.86 10.85 8.16
N VAL A 9 -7.59 10.63 7.79
CA VAL A 9 -7.22 9.75 6.66
C VAL A 9 -7.36 8.27 7.02
N LEU A 10 -6.90 7.86 8.22
CA LEU A 10 -6.93 6.45 8.65
C LEU A 10 -8.34 5.94 9.03
N ALA A 11 -9.18 6.78 9.65
CA ALA A 11 -10.47 6.37 10.18
C ALA A 11 -11.45 5.77 9.14
N PRO A 12 -11.62 6.35 7.93
CA PRO A 12 -12.60 5.84 6.97
C PRO A 12 -12.14 4.61 6.17
N LEU A 13 -10.87 4.20 6.29
CA LEU A 13 -10.37 3.05 5.55
C LEU A 13 -11.10 1.76 6.01
N PRO A 14 -11.50 0.85 5.10
CA PRO A 14 -12.01 -0.47 5.45
C PRO A 14 -11.06 -1.24 6.37
N MET A 15 -11.57 -2.26 7.06
CA MET A 15 -10.71 -3.16 7.83
C MET A 15 -9.66 -3.78 6.90
N HIS A 16 -8.43 -3.89 7.39
CA HIS A 16 -7.32 -4.51 6.66
C HIS A 16 -6.91 -3.83 5.34
N ALA A 17 -7.30 -2.57 5.16
CA ALA A 17 -6.96 -1.80 3.97
C ALA A 17 -5.46 -1.75 3.70
N ARG A 18 -5.11 -1.72 2.42
CA ARG A 18 -3.76 -1.46 1.92
C ARG A 18 -3.74 -0.05 1.33
N ILE A 19 -2.77 0.76 1.70
CA ILE A 19 -2.69 2.15 1.26
C ILE A 19 -1.29 2.51 0.77
N ILE A 20 -1.20 3.13 -0.41
CA ILE A 20 0.00 3.77 -0.91
C ILE A 20 -0.08 5.24 -0.49
N VAL A 21 0.90 5.70 0.27
CA VAL A 21 0.99 7.10 0.71
C VAL A 21 2.15 7.80 0.03
N LYS A 22 1.99 9.10 -0.25
CA LYS A 22 3.09 9.94 -0.74
C LYS A 22 3.15 11.28 -0.02
N GLY A 23 4.32 11.56 0.55
CA GLY A 23 4.67 12.85 1.14
C GLY A 23 4.84 12.80 2.66
N ASP A 24 5.69 13.68 3.18
CA ASP A 24 6.18 13.60 4.56
C ASP A 24 5.07 13.68 5.62
N LEU A 25 4.11 14.60 5.45
CA LEU A 25 3.08 14.82 6.47
C LEU A 25 2.13 13.64 6.60
N ILE A 26 1.65 13.09 5.48
CA ILE A 26 0.74 11.94 5.50
C ILE A 26 1.46 10.69 5.98
N THR A 27 2.66 10.41 5.46
CA THR A 27 3.43 9.22 5.83
C THR A 27 3.82 9.24 7.29
N ASN A 28 4.44 10.31 7.79
CA ASN A 28 4.94 10.35 9.16
C ASN A 28 3.82 10.52 10.18
N GLY A 29 2.76 11.27 9.84
CA GLY A 29 1.57 11.37 10.68
C GLY A 29 0.89 10.02 10.88
N MET A 30 0.70 9.26 9.81
CA MET A 30 0.11 7.91 9.89
C MET A 30 1.04 6.92 10.61
N ARG A 31 2.35 6.93 10.33
CA ARG A 31 3.33 6.10 11.06
C ARG A 31 3.33 6.38 12.55
N TYR A 32 3.30 7.65 12.96
CA TYR A 32 3.22 8.01 14.37
C TYR A 32 1.97 7.41 15.02
N LEU A 33 0.80 7.57 14.38
CA LEU A 33 -0.45 7.02 14.89
C LEU A 33 -0.44 5.49 14.98
N GLN A 34 0.14 4.79 14.00
CA GLN A 34 0.20 3.34 14.02
C GLN A 34 1.23 2.79 15.02
N VAL A 35 2.46 3.31 14.98
CA VAL A 35 3.59 2.77 15.75
C VAL A 35 3.59 3.24 17.20
N CYS A 36 3.30 4.51 17.45
CA CYS A 36 3.37 5.09 18.79
C CYS A 36 2.03 5.00 19.53
N GLU A 37 0.91 5.19 18.83
CA GLU A 37 -0.43 5.28 19.44
C GLU A 37 -1.29 4.02 19.21
N GLY A 38 -0.84 3.06 18.41
CA GLY A 38 -1.59 1.83 18.13
C GLY A 38 -2.90 2.05 17.40
N VAL A 39 -3.06 3.15 16.65
CA VAL A 39 -4.27 3.49 15.90
C VAL A 39 -4.26 2.78 14.56
N ARG A 40 -5.32 2.01 14.25
CA ARG A 40 -5.47 1.27 12.98
C ARG A 40 -4.23 0.42 12.61
N PRO A 41 -3.75 -0.46 13.51
CA PRO A 41 -2.62 -1.35 13.21
C PRO A 41 -2.99 -2.42 12.16
N ASP A 42 -4.27 -2.56 11.84
CA ASP A 42 -4.79 -3.46 10.81
C ASP A 42 -4.51 -2.97 9.38
N VAL A 43 -4.30 -1.66 9.18
CA VAL A 43 -4.04 -1.05 7.86
C VAL A 43 -2.57 -1.16 7.52
N GLN A 44 -2.24 -1.68 6.33
CA GLN A 44 -0.85 -1.71 5.85
C GLN A 44 -0.58 -0.56 4.89
N MET A 45 0.34 0.32 5.29
CA MET A 45 0.78 1.45 4.47
C MET A 45 2.14 1.20 3.82
N VAL A 46 2.27 1.61 2.55
CA VAL A 46 3.55 1.68 1.85
C VAL A 46 3.80 3.10 1.40
N ASP A 47 5.01 3.59 1.63
CA ASP A 47 5.44 4.91 1.19
C ASP A 47 6.00 4.81 -0.23
N GLN A 48 5.37 5.51 -1.18
CA GLN A 48 5.77 5.48 -2.57
C GLN A 48 7.22 5.92 -2.79
N ALA A 49 7.73 6.87 -1.99
CA ALA A 49 9.13 7.28 -2.07
C ALA A 49 10.06 6.18 -1.58
N MET A 50 9.65 5.44 -0.54
CA MET A 50 10.46 4.33 -0.02
C MET A 50 10.53 3.15 -0.99
N LEU A 51 9.46 2.92 -1.76
CA LEU A 51 9.43 1.87 -2.78
C LEU A 51 10.52 2.04 -3.84
N THR A 52 11.07 3.24 -4.08
CA THR A 52 12.11 3.45 -5.10
C THR A 52 13.48 2.90 -4.67
N TYR A 53 13.66 2.54 -3.41
CA TYR A 53 14.93 2.02 -2.92
C TYR A 53 15.01 0.49 -3.01
N PRO A 54 16.08 -0.09 -3.57
CA PRO A 54 16.24 -1.55 -3.73
C PRO A 54 16.12 -2.36 -2.43
N TRP A 55 16.52 -1.77 -1.30
CA TRP A 55 16.49 -2.42 0.00
C TRP A 55 15.09 -2.49 0.63
N PHE A 56 14.13 -1.67 0.17
CA PHE A 56 12.86 -1.54 0.85
C PHE A 56 12.06 -2.84 0.81
N ILE A 57 11.84 -3.41 -0.37
CA ILE A 57 11.11 -4.67 -0.49
C ILE A 57 11.88 -5.79 0.22
N GLU A 58 13.20 -5.87 0.00
CA GLU A 58 14.06 -6.89 0.59
C GLU A 58 13.95 -6.95 2.12
N THR A 59 13.82 -5.78 2.77
CA THR A 59 13.79 -5.69 4.24
C THR A 59 12.40 -5.57 4.84
N GLN A 60 11.43 -5.02 4.10
CA GLN A 60 10.10 -4.69 4.64
C GLN A 60 8.99 -5.62 4.15
N ALA A 61 9.19 -6.40 3.09
CA ALA A 61 8.14 -7.29 2.57
C ALA A 61 7.61 -8.26 3.63
N GLY A 62 8.46 -8.74 4.54
CA GLY A 62 8.06 -9.61 5.64
C GLY A 62 7.13 -8.96 6.67
N ASN A 63 7.15 -7.63 6.78
CA ASN A 63 6.25 -6.85 7.66
C ASN A 63 4.95 -6.42 6.96
N LEU A 64 4.86 -6.68 5.65
CA LEU A 64 3.79 -6.23 4.76
C LEU A 64 3.12 -7.44 4.10
N ASP A 65 2.66 -8.36 4.93
CA ASP A 65 2.15 -9.69 4.53
C ASP A 65 0.88 -9.66 3.65
N ARG A 66 0.15 -8.53 3.59
CA ARG A 66 -1.01 -8.36 2.69
C ARG A 66 -0.63 -7.79 1.33
N TRP A 67 0.62 -7.35 1.16
CA TRP A 67 1.13 -6.85 -0.12
C TRP A 67 1.69 -7.98 -0.96
N VAL A 68 1.26 -8.02 -2.22
CA VAL A 68 1.80 -8.91 -3.24
C VAL A 68 2.74 -8.11 -4.13
N TRP A 69 4.02 -8.42 -4.02
CA TRP A 69 5.07 -7.71 -4.75
C TRP A 69 5.24 -8.27 -6.18
N PRO A 70 5.44 -7.41 -7.19
CA PRO A 70 5.71 -7.86 -8.55
C PRO A 70 6.90 -8.82 -8.62
N ARG A 71 6.66 -10.03 -9.14
CA ARG A 71 7.66 -11.11 -9.15
C ARG A 71 8.88 -10.73 -9.97
N GLY A 72 10.07 -11.03 -9.44
CA GLY A 72 11.35 -10.78 -10.12
C GLY A 72 11.74 -9.30 -10.19
N LYS A 73 11.00 -8.41 -9.49
CA LYS A 73 11.28 -6.97 -9.42
C LYS A 73 11.69 -6.58 -8.01
N ARG A 74 12.51 -5.55 -7.89
CA ARG A 74 13.20 -5.20 -6.63
C ARG A 74 12.73 -3.89 -6.00
N TYR A 75 12.33 -2.92 -6.81
CA TYR A 75 11.93 -1.59 -6.36
C TYR A 75 11.05 -0.90 -7.42
N TYR A 76 10.38 0.17 -7.03
CA TYR A 76 9.54 0.96 -7.91
C TYR A 76 10.41 1.86 -8.79
N HIS A 77 10.55 1.49 -10.06
CA HIS A 77 11.20 2.32 -11.09
C HIS A 77 10.75 1.86 -12.49
N PRO A 78 9.79 2.54 -13.13
CA PRO A 78 9.13 2.04 -14.34
C PRO A 78 10.03 1.95 -15.58
N TYR A 79 11.21 2.57 -15.54
CA TYR A 79 12.17 2.57 -16.66
C TYR A 79 13.41 1.71 -16.40
N ASP A 80 13.48 1.03 -15.25
CA ASP A 80 14.59 0.12 -14.93
C ASP A 80 14.16 -1.32 -15.14
N ALA A 81 15.07 -2.17 -15.63
CA ALA A 81 14.78 -3.57 -15.92
C ALA A 81 14.49 -4.39 -14.64
N GLU A 82 15.17 -4.08 -13.53
CA GLU A 82 14.94 -4.68 -12.21
C GLU A 82 13.77 -4.01 -11.46
N GLY A 83 13.28 -2.88 -11.95
CA GLY A 83 12.18 -2.12 -11.36
C GLY A 83 10.79 -2.60 -11.81
N PHE A 84 9.80 -2.42 -10.94
CA PHE A 84 8.38 -2.54 -11.30
C PHE A 84 7.75 -1.17 -11.53
N SER A 85 6.69 -1.16 -12.33
CA SER A 85 5.78 -0.04 -12.54
C SER A 85 4.63 -0.06 -11.54
N MET A 86 3.97 1.10 -11.37
CA MET A 86 2.77 1.19 -10.52
C MET A 86 1.67 0.24 -11.03
N ARG A 87 1.55 0.08 -12.34
CA ARG A 87 0.61 -0.88 -12.96
C ARG A 87 0.87 -2.30 -12.46
N GLU A 88 2.10 -2.78 -12.55
CA GLU A 88 2.43 -4.15 -12.11
C GLU A 88 2.16 -4.35 -10.60
N LEU A 89 2.43 -3.34 -9.77
CA LEU A 89 2.11 -3.39 -8.34
C LEU A 89 0.60 -3.49 -8.13
N LEU A 90 -0.19 -2.62 -8.75
CA LEU A 90 -1.64 -2.64 -8.61
C LEU A 90 -2.23 -3.96 -9.15
N ASP A 91 -1.84 -4.38 -10.36
CA ASP A 91 -2.31 -5.63 -10.98
C ASP A 91 -2.01 -6.85 -10.08
N SER A 92 -0.83 -6.89 -9.45
CA SER A 92 -0.45 -7.96 -8.51
C SER A 92 -1.34 -8.04 -7.28
N ASN A 93 -1.92 -6.91 -6.86
CA ASN A 93 -2.71 -6.80 -5.64
C ASN A 93 -4.22 -6.77 -5.88
N TYR A 94 -4.67 -6.48 -7.10
CA TYR A 94 -6.06 -6.61 -7.54
C TYR A 94 -6.41 -8.05 -7.94
N ALA A 95 -5.48 -8.80 -8.55
CA ALA A 95 -5.73 -10.18 -9.00
C ALA A 95 -5.97 -11.17 -7.83
N VAL A 96 -5.43 -10.87 -6.65
CA VAL A 96 -5.53 -11.71 -5.44
C VAL A 96 -6.84 -11.47 -4.69
N ALA A 97 -7.55 -10.36 -4.98
CA ALA A 97 -8.85 -10.03 -4.40
C ALA A 97 -10.04 -10.75 -5.09
N GLY A 98 -9.80 -11.79 -5.89
CA GLY A 98 -10.87 -12.64 -6.46
C GLY A 98 -11.44 -12.17 -7.81
N GLY A 99 -10.60 -11.74 -8.75
CA GLY A 99 -11.03 -11.40 -10.11
C GLY A 99 -10.50 -12.35 -11.17
N GLU A 100 -11.26 -13.40 -11.53
CA GLU A 100 -11.35 -13.71 -12.96
C GLU A 100 -11.80 -12.42 -13.67
N ARG A 101 -11.35 -12.15 -14.90
CA ARG A 101 -11.85 -11.04 -15.72
C ARG A 101 -13.33 -11.29 -16.07
N GLY A 102 -14.21 -11.11 -15.09
CA GLY A 102 -15.66 -11.24 -15.18
C GLY A 102 -16.31 -9.95 -15.64
N ASP A 103 -17.29 -10.12 -16.51
CA ASP A 103 -18.24 -9.23 -17.21
C ASP A 103 -18.87 -8.00 -16.51
N GLY A 104 -18.25 -7.41 -15.48
CA GLY A 104 -18.71 -6.15 -14.91
C GLY A 104 -19.90 -6.27 -13.96
N SER A 105 -20.09 -7.42 -13.31
CA SER A 105 -21.22 -7.66 -12.40
C SER A 105 -20.85 -7.95 -10.92
N GLY A 106 -19.57 -8.00 -10.54
CA GLY A 106 -19.11 -8.23 -9.16
C GLY A 106 -18.67 -6.96 -8.42
N SER A 107 -19.09 -6.78 -7.16
CA SER A 107 -18.73 -5.59 -6.36
C SER A 107 -17.24 -5.56 -6.00
N VAL A 108 -16.58 -4.47 -6.39
CA VAL A 108 -15.13 -4.16 -6.30
C VAL A 108 -14.61 -4.00 -4.85
N LEU A 109 -15.33 -4.47 -3.84
CA LEU A 109 -15.22 -3.98 -2.46
C LEU A 109 -14.40 -4.84 -1.49
N ASP A 110 -13.94 -6.03 -1.85
CA ASP A 110 -13.48 -6.97 -0.81
C ASP A 110 -12.00 -6.83 -0.39
N ASP A 111 -11.15 -6.03 -1.06
CA ASP A 111 -9.82 -5.62 -0.53
C ASP A 111 -9.18 -4.45 -1.31
N PRO A 112 -9.77 -3.22 -1.27
CA PRO A 112 -9.30 -2.09 -2.06
C PRO A 112 -7.90 -1.60 -1.66
N ILE A 113 -7.09 -1.26 -2.67
CA ILE A 113 -5.87 -0.47 -2.48
C ILE A 113 -6.24 1.00 -2.58
N PHE A 114 -5.90 1.77 -1.55
CA PHE A 114 -6.08 3.21 -1.52
C PHE A 114 -4.79 3.93 -1.93
N ILE A 115 -4.92 5.11 -2.51
CA ILE A 115 -3.79 5.99 -2.84
C ILE A 115 -4.10 7.34 -2.20
N ALA A 116 -3.20 7.84 -1.36
CA ALA A 116 -3.35 9.10 -0.63
C ALA A 116 -2.10 9.98 -0.70
#